data_AF-A0A2A9NLE3-F1
#
_entry.id   AF-A0A2A9NLE3-F1
#
_cell.length_a   1.000
_cell.length_b   1.000
_cell.length_c   1.000
_cell.angle_alpha   90.00
_cell.angle_beta   90.00
_cell.angle_gamma   90.00
#
_symmetry.space_group_name_H-M   'P 1'
#
loop_
_entity.id
_entity.type
_entity.pdbx_description
1 polymer ?
#
loop_
_entity_poly.entity_id
_entity_poly.type
_entity_poly.pdbx_seq_one_letter_code
_entity_poly.pdbx_strand_id
1 'polypeptide(L)'
;VCMTETAEVLHLLLGFMHRQRQPDLFGYGSDVVMSLAEAAEKYVVYSAMEICRLHMFRLANTHPKEVFVYASKHNYSELLDKTAPMTLTWDAKTAYKRLCDRIFAIWVNTSMCSIHLL
;
A
#
# COMPACT_ATOMS: atom_id res chain seq x y z
N VAL A 1 -1.99 21.32 12.65
CA VAL A 1 -1.60 20.02 12.06
C VAL A 1 -1.13 20.30 10.65
N CYS A 2 0.13 20.01 10.32
CA CYS A 2 0.63 20.12 8.95
C CYS A 2 0.18 18.87 8.17
N MET A 3 -0.39 19.07 6.99
CA MET A 3 -0.67 17.97 6.05
C MET A 3 0.67 17.51 5.47
N THR A 4 0.89 16.20 5.47
CA THR A 4 2.10 15.57 4.91
C THR A 4 1.94 15.28 3.42
N GLU A 5 0.69 15.33 2.93
CA GLU A 5 0.30 15.09 1.56
C GLU A 5 0.71 16.26 0.66
N THR A 6 1.14 15.94 -0.56
CA THR A 6 1.45 16.95 -1.57
C THR A 6 0.17 17.60 -2.11
N ALA A 7 0.31 18.79 -2.71
CA ALA A 7 -0.82 19.47 -3.36
C ALA A 7 -1.46 18.61 -4.45
N GLU A 8 -0.68 17.82 -5.19
CA GLU A 8 -1.16 16.91 -6.23
C GLU A 8 -2.03 15.78 -5.65
N VAL A 9 -1.58 15.14 -4.55
CA VAL A 9 -2.34 14.10 -3.87
C VAL A 9 -3.66 14.65 -3.32
N LEU A 10 -3.62 15.84 -2.71
CA LEU A 10 -4.82 16.49 -2.19
C LEU A 10 -5.79 16.88 -3.30
N HIS A 11 -5.30 17.36 -4.44
CA HIS A 11 -6.13 17.67 -5.58
C HIS A 11 -6.88 16.43 -6.10
N LEU A 12 -6.18 15.30 -6.22
CA LEU A 12 -6.79 14.02 -6.59
C LEU A 12 -7.83 13.57 -5.57
N LEU A 13 -7.49 13.60 -4.28
CA LEU A 13 -8.39 13.18 -3.20
C LEU A 13 -9.68 14.01 -3.19
N LEU A 14 -9.57 15.34 -3.25
CA LEU A 14 -10.73 16.23 -3.40
C LEU A 14 -11.49 15.94 -4.70
N GLY A 15 -10.76 15.58 -5.75
CA GLY A 15 -11.26 15.02 -6.99
C GLY A 15 -12.33 13.94 -6.78
N PHE A 16 -11.99 12.92 -5.99
CA PHE A 16 -12.84 11.79 -5.64
C PHE A 16 -14.02 12.13 -4.71
N MET A 17 -13.91 13.21 -3.92
CA MET A 17 -14.91 13.63 -2.94
C MET A 17 -16.01 14.52 -3.55
N HIS A 18 -15.70 15.25 -4.62
CA HIS A 18 -16.65 16.16 -5.25
C HIS A 18 -17.54 15.45 -6.27
N ARG A 19 -18.71 16.07 -6.55
CA ARG A 19 -19.68 15.58 -7.54
C ARG A 19 -19.19 15.85 -8.96
N GLN A 20 -18.24 15.05 -9.41
CA GLN A 20 -17.65 15.12 -10.75
C GLN A 20 -17.29 13.72 -11.25
N ARG A 21 -16.77 13.66 -12.49
CA ARG A 21 -16.19 12.42 -13.02
C ARG A 21 -14.98 12.04 -12.17
N GLN A 22 -14.92 10.77 -11.78
CA GLN A 22 -13.81 10.26 -10.97
C GLN A 22 -12.47 10.49 -11.67
N PRO A 23 -11.43 10.95 -10.94
CA PRO A 23 -10.11 11.16 -11.52
C PRO A 23 -9.56 9.87 -12.14
N ASP A 24 -8.91 10.00 -13.28
CA ASP A 24 -8.18 8.90 -13.92
C ASP A 24 -6.77 8.82 -13.35
N LEU A 25 -6.40 7.66 -12.78
CA LEU A 25 -5.09 7.44 -12.19
C LEU A 25 -4.06 6.81 -13.14
N PHE A 26 -4.42 6.46 -14.37
CA PHE A 26 -3.50 5.78 -15.31
C PHE A 26 -2.29 6.64 -15.73
N GLY A 27 -2.44 7.97 -15.73
CA GLY A 27 -1.36 8.90 -16.10
C GLY A 27 -0.40 9.25 -14.96
N TYR A 28 -0.68 8.81 -13.73
CA TYR A 28 0.10 9.20 -12.56
C TYR A 28 1.18 8.17 -12.22
N GLY A 29 2.30 8.68 -11.71
CA GLY A 29 3.39 7.84 -11.22
C GLY A 29 2.99 7.00 -10.00
N SER A 30 3.69 5.89 -9.80
CA SER A 30 3.43 4.97 -8.67
C SER A 30 3.47 5.69 -7.33
N ASP A 31 4.39 6.64 -7.14
CA ASP A 31 4.53 7.38 -5.88
C ASP A 31 3.30 8.22 -5.57
N VAL A 32 2.71 8.87 -6.59
CA VAL A 32 1.49 9.67 -6.43
C VAL A 32 0.31 8.76 -6.09
N VAL A 33 0.17 7.63 -6.81
CA VAL A 33 -0.91 6.67 -6.58
C VAL A 33 -0.80 6.04 -5.18
N MET A 34 0.40 5.66 -4.74
CA MET A 34 0.62 5.11 -3.40
C MET A 34 0.35 6.15 -2.30
N SER A 35 0.76 7.40 -2.52
CA SER A 35 0.47 8.49 -1.58
C SER A 35 -1.02 8.81 -1.52
N LEU A 36 -1.72 8.77 -2.67
CA LEU A 36 -3.17 8.91 -2.73
C LEU A 36 -3.88 7.77 -2.00
N ALA A 37 -3.39 6.54 -2.13
CA ALA A 37 -3.96 5.41 -1.41
C ALA A 37 -3.87 5.59 0.11
N GLU A 38 -2.69 5.97 0.63
CA GLU A 38 -2.53 6.26 2.06
C GLU A 38 -3.43 7.42 2.52
N ALA A 39 -3.60 8.47 1.69
CA ALA A 39 -4.51 9.56 1.99
C ALA A 39 -5.99 9.13 1.94
N ALA A 40 -6.38 8.30 0.97
CA ALA A 40 -7.73 7.77 0.83
C ALA A 40 -8.13 6.94 2.05
N GLU A 41 -7.22 6.12 2.57
CA GLU A 41 -7.42 5.36 3.81
C GLU A 41 -7.54 6.29 5.03
N LYS A 42 -6.61 7.24 5.17
CA LYS A 42 -6.58 8.21 6.29
C LYS A 42 -7.86 9.04 6.40
N TYR A 43 -8.39 9.49 5.25
CA TYR A 43 -9.58 10.33 5.18
C TYR A 43 -10.85 9.53 4.86
N VAL A 44 -10.76 8.20 4.76
CA VAL A 44 -11.87 7.27 4.52
C VAL A 44 -12.69 7.65 3.28
N VAL A 45 -12.00 7.97 2.18
CA VAL A 45 -12.62 8.31 0.89
C VAL A 45 -12.84 7.02 0.10
N TYR A 46 -13.93 6.31 0.40
CA TYR A 46 -14.23 4.97 -0.14
C TYR A 46 -14.11 4.85 -1.67
N SER A 47 -14.55 5.87 -2.41
CA SER A 47 -14.43 5.89 -3.88
C SER A 47 -12.97 5.84 -4.33
N ALA A 48 -12.08 6.58 -3.65
CA ALA A 48 -10.65 6.57 -3.92
C ALA A 48 -10.00 5.28 -3.43
N MET A 49 -10.41 4.75 -2.28
CA MET A 49 -9.86 3.52 -1.69
C MET A 49 -9.97 2.34 -2.66
N GLU A 50 -11.15 2.08 -3.22
CA GLU A 50 -11.35 0.96 -4.15
C GLU A 50 -10.55 1.13 -5.45
N ILE A 51 -10.51 2.33 -6.02
CA ILE A 51 -9.71 2.60 -7.22
C ILE A 51 -8.21 2.45 -6.90
N CYS A 52 -7.74 2.97 -5.77
CA CYS A 52 -6.36 2.81 -5.35
C CYS A 52 -6.00 1.34 -5.11
N ARG A 53 -6.89 0.54 -4.50
CA ARG A 53 -6.70 -0.91 -4.32
C ARG A 53 -6.49 -1.62 -5.66
N LEU A 54 -7.27 -1.31 -6.68
CA LEU A 54 -7.09 -1.88 -8.02
C LEU A 54 -5.73 -1.50 -8.62
N HIS A 55 -5.29 -0.27 -8.43
CA HIS A 55 -3.95 0.15 -8.83
C HIS A 55 -2.84 -0.54 -8.03
N MET A 56 -3.04 -0.79 -6.74
CA MET A 56 -2.10 -1.55 -5.90
C MET A 56 -1.92 -2.99 -6.40
N PHE A 57 -2.98 -3.64 -6.89
CA PHE A 57 -2.86 -4.95 -7.54
C PHE A 57 -1.96 -4.93 -8.78
N ARG A 58 -2.02 -3.86 -9.57
CA ARG A 58 -1.14 -3.66 -10.73
C ARG A 58 0.29 -3.41 -10.29
N LEU A 59 0.46 -2.55 -9.28
CA LEU A 59 1.76 -2.21 -8.72
C LEU A 59 2.40 -3.38 -7.97
N ALA A 60 1.64 -4.38 -7.52
CA ALA A 60 2.15 -5.54 -6.79
C ALA A 60 3.25 -6.30 -7.55
N ASN A 61 3.26 -6.26 -8.89
CA ASN A 61 4.30 -6.93 -9.68
C ASN A 61 5.57 -6.08 -9.83
N THR A 62 5.46 -4.75 -9.79
CA THR A 62 6.57 -3.81 -10.04
C THR A 62 7.15 -3.20 -8.76
N HIS A 63 6.31 -3.03 -7.73
CA HIS A 63 6.59 -2.43 -6.43
C HIS A 63 6.04 -3.32 -5.29
N PRO A 64 6.34 -4.64 -5.28
CA PRO A 64 5.73 -5.59 -4.35
C PRO A 64 5.97 -5.23 -2.88
N LYS A 65 7.13 -4.64 -2.56
CA LYS A 65 7.55 -4.32 -1.19
C LYS A 65 6.73 -3.18 -0.61
N GLU A 66 6.54 -2.12 -1.40
CA GLU A 66 5.72 -0.98 -1.04
C GLU A 66 4.25 -1.37 -0.91
N VAL A 67 3.75 -2.19 -1.85
CA VAL A 67 2.39 -2.71 -1.81
C VAL A 67 2.17 -3.62 -0.60
N PHE A 68 3.14 -4.46 -0.23
CA PHE A 68 3.06 -5.29 0.98
C PHE A 68 2.92 -4.43 2.24
N VAL A 69 3.72 -3.36 2.36
CA VAL A 69 3.63 -2.43 3.50
C VAL A 69 2.25 -1.77 3.54
N TYR A 70 1.76 -1.23 2.43
CA TYR A 70 0.41 -0.66 2.33
C TYR A 70 -0.67 -1.67 2.75
N ALA A 71 -0.64 -2.86 2.15
CA ALA A 71 -1.62 -3.92 2.41
C ALA A 71 -1.60 -4.37 3.88
N SER A 72 -0.43 -4.38 4.51
CA SER A 72 -0.28 -4.75 5.91
C SER A 72 -0.88 -3.76 6.90
N LYS A 73 -0.86 -2.47 6.55
CA LYS A 73 -1.44 -1.40 7.37
C LYS A 73 -2.96 -1.38 7.30
N HIS A 74 -3.48 -1.62 6.09
CA HIS A 74 -4.90 -1.43 5.77
C HIS A 74 -5.68 -2.74 5.63
N ASN A 75 -5.06 -3.88 5.96
CA ASN A 75 -5.66 -5.22 6.04
C ASN A 75 -6.16 -5.77 4.69
N TYR A 76 -5.44 -5.54 3.59
CA TYR A 76 -5.72 -6.16 2.30
C TYR A 76 -5.00 -7.51 2.17
N SER A 77 -5.62 -8.57 2.71
CA SER A 77 -5.04 -9.93 2.72
C SER A 77 -4.64 -10.45 1.34
N GLU A 78 -5.47 -10.23 0.32
CA GLU A 78 -5.18 -10.67 -1.05
C GLU A 78 -3.91 -10.04 -1.63
N LEU A 79 -3.65 -8.76 -1.29
CA LEU A 79 -2.43 -8.07 -1.69
C LEU A 79 -1.23 -8.55 -0.88
N LEU A 80 -1.42 -8.84 0.41
CA LEU A 80 -0.40 -9.43 1.26
C LEU A 80 0.05 -10.79 0.70
N ASP A 81 -0.88 -11.69 0.43
CA ASP A 81 -0.57 -13.03 -0.10
C ASP A 81 0.15 -12.94 -1.44
N LYS A 82 -0.29 -12.01 -2.32
CA LYS A 82 0.33 -11.77 -3.62
C LYS A 82 1.78 -11.27 -3.51
N THR A 83 2.09 -10.47 -2.49
CA THR A 83 3.37 -9.76 -2.38
C THR A 83 4.32 -10.35 -1.33
N ALA A 84 3.83 -11.21 -0.44
CA ALA A 84 4.61 -11.85 0.61
C ALA A 84 5.88 -12.56 0.10
N PRO A 85 5.85 -13.35 -1.00
CA PRO A 85 7.05 -14.05 -1.47
C PRO A 85 8.22 -13.10 -1.79
N MET A 86 7.92 -11.88 -2.28
CA MET A 86 8.91 -10.89 -2.69
C MET A 86 9.56 -10.19 -1.48
N THR A 87 8.96 -10.31 -0.30
CA THR A 87 9.50 -9.78 0.95
C THR A 87 10.48 -10.74 1.64
N LEU A 88 10.56 -12.01 1.21
CA LEU A 88 11.53 -12.98 1.76
C LEU A 88 12.99 -12.56 1.59
N THR A 89 13.26 -11.63 0.68
CA THR A 89 14.59 -11.01 0.47
C THR A 89 14.95 -9.96 1.52
N TRP A 90 14.04 -9.59 2.42
CA TRP A 90 14.33 -8.64 3.49
C TRP A 90 15.15 -9.29 4.59
N ASP A 91 16.19 -8.58 5.04
CA ASP A 91 16.77 -8.84 6.36
C ASP A 91 15.82 -8.33 7.47
N ALA A 92 15.95 -8.91 8.66
CA ALA A 92 15.09 -8.57 9.80
C ALA A 92 15.10 -7.07 10.15
N LYS A 93 16.24 -6.39 9.99
CA LYS A 93 16.35 -4.96 10.28
C LYS A 93 15.60 -4.12 9.24
N THR A 94 15.66 -4.49 7.97
CA THR A 94 14.87 -3.84 6.91
C THR A 94 13.37 -4.06 7.13
N ALA A 95 12.95 -5.28 7.41
CA ALA A 95 11.54 -5.60 7.68
C ALA A 95 11.01 -4.83 8.91
N TYR A 96 11.77 -4.80 10.02
CA TYR A 96 11.40 -4.05 11.23
C TYR A 96 11.25 -2.54 10.99
N LYS A 97 12.07 -1.94 10.11
CA LYS A 97 11.95 -0.51 9.76
C LYS A 97 10.73 -0.19 8.89
N ARG A 98 10.25 -1.15 8.10
CA ARG A 98 9.19 -0.95 7.10
C ARG A 98 7.81 -1.32 7.65
N LEU A 99 7.76 -2.26 8.59
CA LEU A 99 6.54 -2.79 9.19
C LEU A 99 6.38 -2.24 10.61
N CYS A 100 5.15 -2.14 11.10
CA CYS A 100 4.92 -1.87 12.52
C CYS A 100 5.13 -3.15 13.35
N ASP A 101 5.36 -3.00 14.67
CA ASP A 101 5.74 -4.09 15.58
C ASP A 101 4.85 -5.33 15.45
N ARG A 102 3.53 -5.13 15.39
CA ARG A 102 2.54 -6.22 15.25
C ARG A 102 2.74 -6.99 13.94
N ILE A 103 2.89 -6.27 12.83
CA ILE A 103 3.01 -6.88 11.50
C ILE A 103 4.38 -7.55 11.36
N PHE A 104 5.44 -6.94 11.89
CA PHE A 104 6.77 -7.54 11.91
C PHE A 104 6.77 -8.89 12.61
N ALA A 105 6.14 -9.00 13.79
CA ALA A 105 6.04 -10.27 14.52
C ALA A 105 5.33 -11.37 13.70
N ILE A 106 4.25 -11.03 13.01
CA ILE A 106 3.53 -11.96 12.11
C ILE A 106 4.41 -12.37 10.93
N TRP A 107 5.07 -11.39 10.30
CA TRP A 107 5.94 -11.62 9.16
C TRP A 107 7.13 -12.53 9.49
N VAL A 108 7.78 -12.35 10.66
CA VAL A 108 8.90 -13.21 11.10
C VAL A 108 8.44 -14.66 11.25
N ASN A 109 7.30 -14.90 11.90
CA ASN A 109 6.76 -16.25 12.09
C ASN A 109 6.47 -16.93 10.73
N THR A 110 5.84 -16.19 9.82
CA THR A 110 5.46 -16.69 8.49
C THR A 110 6.68 -16.92 7.58
N SER A 111 7.68 -16.04 7.65
CA SER A 111 8.90 -16.14 6.84
C SER A 111 9.80 -17.28 7.33
N MET A 112 9.88 -17.53 8.64
CA MET A 112 10.63 -18.65 9.19
C MET A 112 10.02 -20.01 8.81
N CYS A 113 8.68 -20.14 8.78
CA CYS A 113 8.03 -21.35 8.29
C CYS A 113 8.30 -21.60 6.80
N SER A 114 8.30 -20.55 5.97
CA SER A 114 8.55 -20.67 4.53
C SER A 114 9.99 -21.05 4.17
N ILE A 115 10.98 -20.61 4.97
CA ILE A 115 12.40 -20.97 4.79
C ILE A 115 12.66 -22.44 5.13
N HIS A 116 11.83 -23.07 5.98
CA HIS A 116 11.96 -24.50 6.30
C HIS A 116 11.35 -25.45 5.25
N LEU A 117 10.62 -24.93 4.26
CA LEU A 117 10.01 -25.70 3.18
C LEU A 117 10.77 -25.61 1.84
N LEU A 118 11.92 -24.94 1.83
CA LEU A 118 12.88 -24.84 0.71
C LEU A 118 14.18 -25.58 1.08
#